data_AF-A0A8X6L4E6-F1
#
_entry.id   AF-A0A8X6L4E6-F1
#
_cell.length_a   1.000
_cell.length_b   1.000
_cell.length_c   1.000
_cell.angle_alpha   90.00
_cell.angle_beta   90.00
_cell.angle_gamma   90.00
#
_symmetry.space_group_name_H-M   'P 1'
#
loop_
_entity.id
_entity.type
_entity.pdbx_description
1 polymer ?
#
loop_
_entity_poly.entity_id
_entity_poly.type
_entity_poly.pdbx_seq_one_letter_code
_entity_poly.pdbx_strand_id
1 'polypeptide(L)'
;MNRNNKTFTLEQIETIRSICQTSRETDEMCLLVWLLIETDLKPRHLLGWFNRNPDNRNDYLQGNIVLPGGVLFTKRHHAYLSQFKRKCLKWIGTSNVSFEMLSRSVRNKMPGKKLSTKLKELHSPKKIIKKTLLKKDVKKSKLPNNNND
;
A
#
# COMPACT_ATOMS: atom_id res chain seq x y z
N MET A 1 15.68 25.08 -13.47
CA MET A 1 14.71 25.38 -12.39
C MET A 1 14.87 24.36 -11.27
N ASN A 2 15.44 24.75 -10.13
CA ASN A 2 15.47 23.91 -8.94
C ASN A 2 14.00 23.62 -8.54
N ARG A 3 13.55 22.38 -8.74
CA ARG A 3 12.29 21.90 -8.15
C ARG A 3 12.52 21.86 -6.65
N ASN A 4 12.32 22.98 -5.96
CA ASN A 4 12.19 23.01 -4.52
C ASN A 4 11.12 21.97 -4.19
N ASN A 5 11.55 20.82 -3.65
CA ASN A 5 10.68 19.72 -3.29
C ASN A 5 9.83 20.20 -2.12
N LYS A 6 8.75 20.93 -2.42
CA LYS A 6 7.80 21.39 -1.41
C LYS A 6 7.33 20.17 -0.63
N THR A 7 7.52 20.22 0.67
CA THR A 7 7.13 19.18 1.62
C THR A 7 6.30 19.83 2.71
N PHE A 8 5.42 19.05 3.31
CA PHE A 8 4.72 19.44 4.52
C PHE A 8 5.68 19.43 5.71
N THR A 9 5.48 20.36 6.63
CA THR A 9 6.15 20.32 7.94
C THR A 9 5.62 19.14 8.76
N LEU A 10 6.36 18.75 9.80
CA LEU A 10 5.92 17.67 10.69
C LEU A 10 4.57 17.98 11.35
N GLU A 11 4.45 19.20 11.87
CA GLU A 11 3.22 19.73 12.47
C GLU A 11 2.02 19.68 11.50
N GLN A 12 2.24 20.03 10.23
CA GLN A 12 1.19 19.93 9.21
C GLN A 12 0.77 18.48 8.97
N ILE A 13 1.72 17.54 8.92
CA ILE A 13 1.40 16.11 8.75
C ILE A 13 0.62 15.60 9.97
N GLU A 14 1.01 15.97 11.18
CA GLU A 14 0.34 15.57 12.41
C GLU A 14 -1.08 16.14 12.51
N THR A 15 -1.26 17.40 12.11
CA THR A 15 -2.58 18.02 12.00
C THR A 15 -3.47 17.26 11.01
N ILE A 16 -2.96 17.01 9.80
CA ILE A 16 -3.69 16.24 8.78
C ILE A 16 -4.02 14.83 9.30
N ARG A 17 -3.06 14.16 9.93
CA ARG A 17 -3.23 12.82 10.50
C ARG A 17 -4.36 12.82 11.53
N SER A 18 -4.32 13.73 12.50
CA SER A 18 -5.31 13.83 13.57
C SER A 18 -6.72 14.00 13.01
N ILE A 19 -6.89 14.93 12.07
CA ILE A 19 -8.19 15.16 11.42
C ILE A 19 -8.66 13.89 10.67
N CYS A 20 -7.77 13.28 9.88
CA CYS A 20 -8.14 12.12 9.08
C CYS A 20 -8.41 10.89 9.94
N GLN A 21 -7.71 10.72 11.06
CA GLN A 21 -7.92 9.63 12.01
C GLN A 21 -9.36 9.61 12.54
N THR A 22 -9.91 10.78 12.88
CA THR A 22 -11.26 10.91 13.46
C THR A 22 -12.37 10.64 12.44
N SER A 23 -12.13 10.89 11.15
CA SER A 23 -13.17 10.80 10.10
C SER A 23 -12.94 9.69 9.08
N ARG A 24 -11.94 8.81 9.26
CA ARG A 24 -11.58 7.79 8.27
C ARG A 24 -12.68 6.78 7.97
N GLU A 25 -13.64 6.59 8.88
CA GLU A 25 -14.70 5.59 8.73
C GLU A 25 -15.89 6.12 7.91
N THR A 26 -16.09 7.44 7.89
CA THR A 26 -17.22 8.09 7.24
C THR A 26 -16.83 8.95 6.03
N ASP A 27 -15.57 9.36 5.93
CA ASP A 27 -15.06 10.21 4.85
C ASP A 27 -13.96 9.48 4.05
N GLU A 28 -14.34 9.06 2.85
CA GLU A 28 -13.47 8.40 1.85
C GLU A 28 -12.14 9.14 1.60
N MET A 29 -12.17 10.48 1.61
CA MET A 29 -10.96 11.29 1.38
C MET A 29 -10.08 11.31 2.64
N CYS A 30 -10.67 11.31 3.83
CA CYS A 30 -9.91 11.14 5.08
C CYS A 30 -9.28 9.75 5.16
N LEU A 31 -10.01 8.69 4.76
CA LEU A 31 -9.45 7.33 4.67
C LEU A 31 -8.25 7.27 3.72
N LEU A 32 -8.37 7.86 2.53
CA LEU A 32 -7.29 7.89 1.54
C LEU A 32 -6.03 8.57 2.11
N VAL A 33 -6.18 9.75 2.71
CA VAL A 33 -5.06 10.52 3.27
C VAL A 33 -4.44 9.80 4.45
N TRP A 34 -5.26 9.23 5.32
CA TRP A 34 -4.78 8.46 6.46
C TRP A 34 -3.95 7.25 6.01
N LEU A 35 -4.43 6.49 5.03
CA LEU A 35 -3.66 5.37 4.45
C LEU A 35 -2.35 5.84 3.81
N LEU A 36 -2.32 7.01 3.15
CA LEU A 36 -1.08 7.58 2.60
C LEU A 36 -0.07 8.02 3.68
N ILE A 37 -0.52 8.29 4.90
CA ILE A 37 0.33 8.68 6.03
C ILE A 37 0.82 7.45 6.79
N GLU A 38 -0.06 6.48 7.05
CA GLU A 38 0.26 5.31 7.86
C GLU A 38 0.92 4.17 7.04
N THR A 39 0.95 4.28 5.71
CA THR A 39 1.55 3.29 4.82
C THR A 39 2.54 3.92 3.84
N ASP A 40 3.47 3.12 3.29
CA ASP A 40 4.37 3.56 2.19
C ASP A 40 3.72 3.37 0.80
N LEU A 41 2.39 3.35 0.74
CA LEU A 41 1.66 3.10 -0.49
C LEU A 41 1.59 4.36 -1.35
N LYS A 42 1.67 4.14 -2.66
CA LYS A 42 1.46 5.20 -3.64
C LYS A 42 -0.04 5.42 -3.86
N PRO A 43 -0.48 6.65 -4.18
CA PRO A 43 -1.89 6.93 -4.50
C PRO A 43 -2.47 5.98 -5.56
N ARG A 44 -1.68 5.62 -6.59
CA ARG A 44 -2.09 4.65 -7.62
C ARG A 44 -2.40 3.25 -7.09
N HIS A 45 -1.75 2.82 -6.00
CA HIS A 45 -2.01 1.50 -5.41
C HIS A 45 -3.33 1.55 -4.65
N LEU A 46 -3.53 2.59 -3.84
CA LEU A 46 -4.78 2.81 -3.09
C LEU A 46 -5.97 3.03 -4.04
N LEU A 47 -5.86 3.91 -5.02
CA LEU A 47 -6.98 4.21 -5.92
C LEU A 47 -7.21 3.16 -7.02
N GLY A 48 -6.28 2.21 -7.17
CA GLY A 48 -6.28 1.27 -8.29
C GLY A 48 -6.25 -0.21 -7.88
N TRP A 49 -5.19 -0.66 -7.21
CA TRP A 49 -5.05 -2.07 -6.82
C TRP A 49 -6.05 -2.45 -5.74
N PHE A 50 -6.24 -1.60 -4.72
CA PHE A 50 -7.17 -1.86 -3.62
C PHE A 50 -8.57 -2.08 -4.21
N ASN A 51 -9.12 -1.10 -4.93
CA ASN A 51 -10.45 -1.24 -5.54
C ASN A 51 -10.64 -2.51 -6.39
N ARG A 52 -9.60 -2.97 -7.09
CA ARG A 52 -9.66 -4.19 -7.92
C ARG A 52 -9.55 -5.50 -7.14
N ASN A 53 -9.02 -5.48 -5.91
CA ASN A 53 -8.75 -6.68 -5.11
C ASN A 53 -9.26 -6.48 -3.66
N PRO A 54 -10.58 -6.31 -3.43
CA PRO A 54 -11.13 -6.07 -2.09
C PRO A 54 -10.74 -7.12 -1.06
N ASP A 55 -10.79 -8.38 -1.45
CA ASP A 55 -10.58 -9.51 -0.52
C ASP A 55 -9.12 -9.62 -0.07
N ASN A 56 -8.19 -9.15 -0.91
CA ASN A 56 -6.75 -9.28 -0.64
C ASN A 56 -6.14 -8.05 0.05
N ARG A 57 -6.92 -7.00 0.35
CA ARG A 57 -6.35 -5.73 0.89
C ARG A 57 -5.84 -5.89 2.30
N ASN A 58 -6.59 -6.57 3.15
CA ASN A 58 -6.24 -6.75 4.56
C ASN A 58 -4.97 -7.61 4.68
N ASP A 59 -4.83 -8.62 3.83
CA ASP A 59 -3.61 -9.42 3.69
C ASP A 59 -2.43 -8.59 3.19
N TYR A 60 -2.67 -7.73 2.19
CA TYR A 60 -1.66 -6.81 1.67
C TYR A 60 -1.17 -5.81 2.71
N LEU A 61 -2.05 -5.39 3.62
CA LEU A 61 -1.72 -4.56 4.78
C LEU A 61 -1.18 -5.39 5.97
N GLN A 62 -1.07 -6.71 5.81
CA GLN A 62 -0.57 -7.65 6.82
C GLN A 62 -1.32 -7.55 8.16
N GLY A 63 -2.63 -7.29 8.11
CA GLY A 63 -3.48 -7.20 9.31
C GLY A 63 -3.25 -5.97 10.20
N ASN A 64 -2.35 -5.05 9.84
CA ASN A 64 -2.10 -3.83 10.64
C ASN A 64 -3.28 -2.85 10.61
N ILE A 65 -4.08 -2.92 9.56
CA ILE A 65 -5.23 -2.05 9.31
C ILE A 65 -6.33 -2.94 8.76
N VAL A 66 -7.48 -2.95 9.42
CA VAL A 66 -8.67 -3.64 8.94
C VAL A 66 -9.49 -2.65 8.12
N LEU A 67 -9.65 -2.95 6.82
CA LEU A 67 -10.50 -2.18 5.91
C LEU A 67 -11.77 -2.95 5.58
N PRO A 68 -12.90 -2.26 5.35
CA PRO A 68 -14.11 -2.92 4.91
C PRO A 68 -13.94 -3.57 3.54
N GLY A 69 -14.71 -4.64 3.31
CA GLY A 69 -14.85 -5.27 2.00
C GLY A 69 -15.51 -4.33 0.97
N GLY A 70 -15.44 -4.70 -0.31
CA GLY A 70 -16.06 -3.93 -1.40
C GLY A 70 -15.20 -2.75 -1.89
N VAL A 71 -15.75 -1.83 -2.68
CA VAL A 71 -14.98 -0.71 -3.26
C VAL A 71 -14.77 0.38 -2.20
N LEU A 72 -13.52 0.81 -1.98
CA LEU A 72 -13.20 1.87 -1.01
C LEU A 72 -13.22 3.26 -1.63
N PHE A 73 -12.73 3.38 -2.86
CA PHE A 73 -12.54 4.68 -3.51
C PHE A 73 -13.34 4.75 -4.79
N THR A 74 -14.43 5.50 -4.78
CA THR A 74 -15.39 5.55 -5.89
C THR A 74 -15.00 6.56 -6.97
N LYS A 75 -14.20 7.57 -6.62
CA LYS A 75 -13.86 8.68 -7.51
C LYS A 75 -12.58 8.45 -8.31
N ARG A 76 -12.41 9.23 -9.39
CA ARG A 76 -11.15 9.30 -10.15
C ARG A 76 -10.08 10.06 -9.37
N HIS A 77 -8.81 9.78 -9.66
CA HIS A 77 -7.65 10.43 -9.04
C HIS A 77 -7.72 11.97 -9.03
N HIS A 78 -8.11 12.59 -10.15
CA HIS A 78 -8.23 14.05 -10.25
C HIS A 78 -9.29 14.63 -9.29
N ALA A 79 -10.39 13.92 -9.05
CA ALA A 79 -11.41 14.38 -8.11
C ALA A 79 -10.88 14.38 -6.68
N TYR A 80 -10.16 13.34 -6.27
CA TYR A 80 -9.49 13.28 -4.97
C TYR A 80 -8.42 14.35 -4.83
N LEU A 81 -7.60 14.57 -5.85
CA LEU A 81 -6.55 15.58 -5.80
C LEU A 81 -7.16 16.99 -5.63
N SER A 82 -8.23 17.30 -6.35
CA SER A 82 -8.95 18.57 -6.21
C SER A 82 -9.58 18.72 -4.81
N GLN A 83 -10.18 17.65 -4.28
CA GLN A 83 -10.74 17.66 -2.92
C GLN A 83 -9.65 17.81 -1.86
N PHE A 84 -8.53 17.10 -2.01
CA PHE A 84 -7.37 17.18 -1.13
C PHE A 84 -6.80 18.60 -1.08
N LYS A 85 -6.63 19.26 -2.23
CA LYS A 85 -6.19 20.66 -2.28
C LYS A 85 -7.10 21.60 -1.49
N ARG A 86 -8.43 21.47 -1.64
CA ARG A 86 -9.39 22.26 -0.87
C ARG A 86 -9.32 21.97 0.62
N LYS A 87 -9.21 20.69 1.00
CA LYS A 87 -9.08 20.27 2.40
C LYS A 87 -7.79 20.77 3.04
N CYS A 88 -6.64 20.66 2.38
CA CYS A 88 -5.38 21.20 2.89
C CYS A 88 -5.41 22.72 3.05
N LEU A 89 -6.01 23.44 2.10
CA LEU A 89 -6.18 24.89 2.25
C LEU A 89 -7.01 25.21 3.51
N LYS A 90 -8.09 24.45 3.76
CA LYS A 90 -8.94 24.63 4.94
C LYS A 90 -8.25 24.20 6.25
N TRP A 91 -7.53 23.10 6.25
CA TRP A 91 -6.98 22.49 7.47
C TRP A 91 -5.69 23.15 7.93
N ILE A 92 -4.82 23.55 6.99
CA ILE A 92 -3.46 24.01 7.29
C ILE A 92 -3.05 25.23 6.47
N GLY A 93 -4.00 25.92 5.83
CA GLY A 93 -3.73 27.15 5.06
C GLY A 93 -2.85 26.97 3.83
N THR A 94 -2.58 25.74 3.38
CA THR A 94 -1.56 25.47 2.35
C THR A 94 -2.18 25.20 0.98
N SER A 95 -1.74 25.96 -0.03
CA SER A 95 -2.19 25.83 -1.43
C SER A 95 -1.18 25.04 -2.29
N ASN A 96 -1.58 24.69 -3.52
CA ASN A 96 -0.75 23.99 -4.50
C ASN A 96 -0.15 22.65 -4.03
N VAL A 97 -0.87 21.95 -3.15
CA VAL A 97 -0.47 20.66 -2.61
C VAL A 97 -0.72 19.50 -3.59
N SER A 98 0.01 18.40 -3.41
CA SER A 98 -0.23 17.13 -4.09
C SER A 98 -0.08 15.94 -3.15
N PHE A 99 -0.60 14.77 -3.54
CA PHE A 99 -0.38 13.54 -2.78
C PHE A 99 1.10 13.15 -2.71
N GLU A 100 1.86 13.41 -3.76
CA GLU A 100 3.31 13.16 -3.79
C GLU A 100 4.05 14.02 -2.78
N MET A 101 3.62 15.27 -2.56
CA MET A 101 4.16 16.11 -1.50
C MET A 101 3.94 15.45 -0.14
N LEU A 102 2.72 14.95 0.12
CA LEU A 102 2.40 14.25 1.37
C LEU A 102 3.26 12.99 1.54
N SER A 103 3.25 12.09 0.56
CA SER A 103 4.02 10.83 0.63
C SER A 103 5.54 11.05 0.72
N ARG A 104 6.08 12.13 0.15
CA ARG A 104 7.50 12.49 0.33
C ARG A 104 7.78 13.00 1.74
N SER A 105 6.89 13.84 2.27
CA SER A 105 7.05 14.43 3.60
C SER A 105 7.02 13.37 4.68
N VAL A 106 6.08 12.43 4.59
CA VAL A 106 5.99 11.26 5.49
C VAL A 106 7.27 10.43 5.44
N ARG A 107 7.74 10.05 4.24
CA ARG A 107 8.98 9.27 4.08
C ARG A 107 10.23 9.98 4.61
N ASN A 108 10.33 11.29 4.42
CA ASN A 108 11.50 12.06 4.82
C ASN A 108 11.53 12.38 6.32
N LYS A 109 10.36 12.53 6.96
CA LYS A 109 10.24 13.02 8.34
C LYS A 109 9.89 11.93 9.36
N MET A 110 9.41 10.77 8.91
CA MET A 110 9.05 9.66 9.78
C MET A 110 9.65 8.34 9.26
N PRO A 111 10.96 8.11 9.44
CA PRO A 111 11.62 6.88 8.97
C PRO A 111 11.20 5.58 9.69
N GLY A 112 10.24 5.63 10.63
CA GLY A 112 10.07 4.62 11.69
C GLY A 112 8.89 3.63 11.59
N LYS A 113 7.88 3.83 10.74
CA LYS A 113 6.82 2.80 10.54
C LYS A 113 6.92 2.22 9.14
N LYS A 114 7.98 1.45 8.89
CA LYS A 114 8.07 0.63 7.68
C LYS A 114 7.07 -0.51 7.82
N LEU A 115 5.90 -0.40 7.16
CA LEU A 115 5.17 -1.60 6.78
C LEU A 115 6.15 -2.41 5.91
N SER A 116 6.57 -3.55 6.47
CA SER A 116 7.80 -4.27 6.19
C SER A 116 8.11 -4.43 4.69
N THR A 117 9.40 -4.35 4.40
CA THR A 117 10.15 -4.56 3.14
C THR A 117 9.66 -5.66 2.18
N LYS A 118 8.72 -6.53 2.58
CA LYS A 118 8.09 -7.57 1.73
C LYS A 118 7.13 -7.03 0.65
N LEU A 119 6.59 -5.83 0.81
CA LEU A 119 5.64 -5.26 -0.16
C LEU A 119 6.27 -4.98 -1.54
N LYS A 120 7.59 -4.80 -1.58
CA LYS A 120 8.36 -4.58 -2.82
C LYS A 120 8.58 -5.87 -3.62
N GLU A 121 8.51 -7.04 -3.00
CA GLU A 121 8.70 -8.33 -3.68
C GLU A 121 7.47 -8.74 -4.49
N LEU A 122 6.26 -8.35 -4.05
CA LEU A 122 5.02 -8.63 -4.78
C LEU A 122 4.86 -7.83 -6.09
N HIS A 123 5.73 -6.84 -6.34
CA HIS A 123 5.63 -5.92 -7.48
C HIS A 123 6.86 -5.96 -8.42
N SER A 124 7.66 -7.02 -8.41
CA SER A 124 8.51 -7.33 -9.56
C SER A 124 7.73 -8.16 -10.58
N PRO A 125 7.45 -7.67 -11.80
CA PRO A 125 6.99 -8.52 -12.89
C PRO A 125 8.18 -9.34 -13.40
N LYS A 126 8.67 -10.28 -12.58
CA LYS A 126 9.60 -11.30 -13.03
C LYS A 126 8.76 -12.52 -13.41
N LYS A 127 8.69 -12.69 -14.72
CA LYS A 127 8.21 -13.85 -15.48
C LYS A 127 7.98 -15.08 -14.60
N ILE A 128 6.75 -15.58 -14.65
CA ILE A 128 6.45 -16.99 -14.41
C ILE A 128 7.25 -17.78 -15.46
N ILE A 129 8.51 -18.08 -15.15
CA ILE A 129 9.31 -19.05 -15.90
C ILE A 129 9.17 -20.36 -15.15
N LYS A 130 8.51 -21.29 -15.84
CA LYS A 130 8.47 -22.73 -15.60
C LYS A 130 9.72 -23.24 -14.88
N LYS A 131 9.52 -23.95 -13.78
CA LYS A 131 10.38 -25.08 -13.39
C LYS A 131 9.51 -26.31 -13.17
N THR A 132 9.12 -26.88 -14.32
CA THR A 132 9.12 -28.33 -14.46
C THR A 132 10.58 -28.82 -14.29
N LEU A 133 10.71 -30.08 -13.88
CA LEU A 133 11.92 -30.93 -13.85
C LEU A 133 12.76 -31.00 -12.55
N LEU A 134 12.51 -32.14 -11.87
CA LEU A 134 13.47 -33.20 -11.55
C LEU A 134 14.59 -32.94 -10.52
N LYS A 135 14.49 -33.62 -9.37
CA LYS A 135 15.33 -34.78 -8.98
C LYS A 135 15.27 -34.97 -7.47
N LYS A 136 14.97 -36.20 -7.02
CA LYS A 136 15.72 -36.85 -5.95
C LYS A 136 15.79 -38.33 -6.25
N ASP A 137 16.97 -38.71 -6.71
CA ASP A 137 17.44 -40.07 -6.89
C ASP A 137 17.58 -40.80 -5.53
N VAL A 138 17.07 -42.02 -5.51
CA VAL A 138 17.75 -43.28 -5.12
C VAL A 138 18.43 -43.39 -3.75
N LYS A 139 17.92 -44.33 -2.94
CA LYS A 139 18.61 -45.53 -2.38
C LYS A 139 17.66 -46.17 -1.33
N LYS A 140 17.53 -47.48 -1.09
CA LYS A 140 18.03 -48.76 -1.65
C LYS A 140 17.49 -49.86 -0.71
N SER A 141 16.91 -50.95 -1.21
CA SER A 141 16.91 -52.31 -0.58
C SER A 141 16.02 -53.23 -1.42
N LYS A 142 16.63 -54.07 -2.27
CA LYS A 142 16.96 -55.50 -2.05
C LYS A 142 15.72 -56.42 -2.02
N LEU A 143 15.55 -57.18 -3.12
CA LEU A 143 14.75 -58.41 -3.26
C LEU A 143 15.20 -59.50 -2.27
N PRO A 144 14.32 -60.48 -1.97
CA PRO A 144 14.28 -61.77 -2.68
C PRO A 144 12.86 -62.06 -3.22
N ASN A 145 12.65 -62.45 -4.48
CA ASN A 145 12.81 -63.75 -5.16
C ASN A 145 11.84 -64.88 -4.70
N ASN A 146 10.83 -65.10 -5.57
CA ASN A 146 10.23 -66.35 -6.06
C ASN A 146 9.48 -67.37 -5.17
N ASN A 147 8.33 -67.77 -5.76
CA ASN A 147 7.63 -69.07 -5.79
C ASN A 147 6.51 -69.35 -4.77
N ASN A 148 5.25 -69.32 -5.25
CA ASN A 148 4.27 -70.42 -5.19
C ASN A 148 2.94 -69.99 -5.85
N ASP A 149 2.66 -70.48 -7.05
CA ASP A 149 1.54 -71.41 -7.38
C ASP A 149 1.77 -71.96 -8.79
#